data_AF-A0AAJ1X4X2-F1
#
_entry.id   AF-A0AAJ1X4X2-F1
#
_cell.length_a   1.000
_cell.length_b   1.000
_cell.length_c   1.000
_cell.angle_alpha   90.00
_cell.angle_beta   90.00
_cell.angle_gamma   90.00
#
_symmetry.space_group_name_H-M   'P 1'
#
loop_
_entity.id
_entity.type
_entity.pdbx_description
1 polymer ?
#
loop_
_entity_poly.entity_id
_entity_poly.type
_entity_poly.pdbx_seq_one_letter_code
_entity_poly.pdbx_strand_id
1 'polypeptide(L)'
;MVTPFEIQKISNHGVGNPIVARLAIQSHDLLQWLNVDQAKREEILSHYMELMRRLLACFDVQNRLIDAKTETVELSEQIWKEGNHTTPHVVSLQEEVENFLFASKIYLREVARLLNLLFEAGLPCDSSIFWDPNGQKSKVAMWAEATFGSDHETTNMLASEADWISELVRKRNAVEHPGGKSGTLRVKNFERLPGGGIRPPVWARDYDDEGQATDIYKDISVLMDNMLTVAEDLLVDAIRANPSFPMILIAMIPEQDRDRSCPVRLRPTVNLGA
;
A
#
# COMPACT_ATOMS: atom_id res chain seq x y z
N MET A 1 38.77 21.41 19.33
CA MET A 1 37.62 21.98 18.60
C MET A 1 36.47 21.01 18.77
N VAL A 2 35.33 21.47 19.29
CA VAL A 2 34.12 20.65 19.39
C VAL A 2 33.37 20.84 18.08
N THR A 3 33.21 19.77 17.31
CA THR A 3 32.39 19.80 16.09
C THR A 3 30.95 20.12 16.51
N PRO A 4 30.31 21.16 15.97
CA PRO A 4 28.94 21.49 16.34
C PRO A 4 28.00 20.35 15.95
N PHE A 5 26.99 20.11 16.80
CA PHE A 5 25.94 19.15 16.51
C PHE A 5 25.06 19.69 15.38
N GLU A 6 24.99 18.97 14.26
CA GLU A 6 24.13 19.33 13.12
C GLU A 6 22.84 18.52 13.18
N ILE A 7 21.70 19.22 13.23
CA ILE A 7 20.37 18.62 13.20
C ILE A 7 19.80 18.87 11.80
N GLN A 8 19.50 17.80 11.07
CA GLN A 8 18.91 17.84 9.73
C GLN A 8 17.53 17.15 9.71
N LYS A 9 16.54 17.80 9.10
CA LYS A 9 15.24 17.16 8.82
C LYS A 9 15.41 16.15 7.68
N ILE A 10 15.18 14.88 7.96
CA ILE A 10 15.31 13.78 6.98
C ILE A 10 13.96 13.24 6.47
N SER A 11 12.83 13.65 7.09
CA SER A 11 11.48 13.25 6.70
C SER A 11 10.48 14.38 6.99
N ASN A 12 9.49 14.52 6.12
CA ASN A 12 8.35 15.43 6.33
C ASN A 12 7.23 14.81 7.16
N HIS A 13 7.31 13.51 7.45
CA HIS A 13 6.26 12.74 8.11
C HIS A 13 6.67 12.40 9.55
N GLY A 14 5.77 12.69 10.49
CA GLY A 14 5.88 12.29 11.89
C GLY A 14 4.94 11.13 12.23
N VAL A 15 4.93 10.72 13.50
CA VAL A 15 4.09 9.62 14.01
C VAL A 15 2.59 9.85 13.89
N GLY A 16 2.14 11.10 13.66
CA GLY A 16 0.74 11.38 13.34
C GLY A 16 0.30 10.85 11.97
N ASN A 17 1.24 10.53 11.07
CA ASN A 17 0.94 9.84 9.81
C ASN A 17 0.69 8.34 10.09
N PRO A 18 -0.45 7.76 9.69
CA PRO A 18 -0.76 6.34 9.92
C PRO A 18 0.30 5.37 9.39
N ILE A 19 0.98 5.69 8.28
CA ILE A 19 2.04 4.84 7.74
C ILE A 19 3.21 4.75 8.73
N VAL A 20 3.59 5.88 9.33
CA VAL A 20 4.67 5.94 10.32
C VAL A 20 4.24 5.25 11.61
N ALA A 21 3.04 5.57 12.13
CA ALA A 21 2.53 4.93 13.35
C ALA A 21 2.46 3.40 13.22
N ARG A 22 1.91 2.91 12.10
CA ARG A 22 1.62 1.48 11.91
C ARG A 22 2.83 0.66 11.48
N LEU A 23 3.73 1.20 10.66
CA LEU A 23 4.91 0.46 10.19
C LEU A 23 6.16 0.68 11.05
N ALA A 24 6.28 1.79 11.78
CA ALA A 24 7.42 2.01 12.68
C ALA A 24 7.07 1.69 14.13
N ILE A 25 6.12 2.43 14.71
CA ILE A 25 5.83 2.36 16.15
C ILE A 25 5.15 1.05 16.51
N GLN A 26 4.03 0.75 15.85
CA GLN A 26 3.28 -0.48 16.08
C GLN A 26 4.12 -1.72 15.74
N SER A 27 4.83 -1.75 14.61
CA SER A 27 5.69 -2.90 14.29
C SER A 27 6.78 -3.11 15.34
N HIS A 28 7.41 -2.04 15.84
CA HIS A 28 8.37 -2.14 16.94
C HIS A 28 7.73 -2.77 18.18
N ASP A 29 6.56 -2.29 18.59
CA ASP A 29 5.82 -2.79 19.75
C ASP A 29 5.32 -4.22 19.56
N LEU A 30 4.94 -4.62 18.34
CA LEU A 30 4.45 -5.97 18.06
C LEU A 30 5.60 -6.99 17.97
N LEU A 31 6.77 -6.59 17.48
CA LEU A 31 7.93 -7.48 17.29
C LEU A 31 8.49 -8.07 18.58
N GLN A 32 8.23 -7.46 19.74
CA GLN A 32 8.59 -8.05 21.03
C GLN A 32 7.85 -9.38 21.26
N TRP A 33 6.70 -9.57 20.61
CA TRP A 33 5.88 -10.77 20.76
C TRP A 33 6.22 -11.88 19.79
N LEU A 34 7.11 -11.64 18.83
CA LEU A 34 7.63 -12.66 17.91
C LEU A 34 8.82 -13.40 18.55
N ASN A 35 8.80 -14.73 18.53
CA ASN A 35 9.84 -15.57 19.11
C ASN A 35 11.06 -15.71 18.18
N VAL A 36 11.86 -14.64 18.13
CA VAL A 36 13.12 -14.56 17.39
C VAL A 36 14.20 -13.92 18.27
N ASP A 37 15.46 -14.14 17.91
CA ASP A 37 16.58 -13.47 18.57
C ASP A 37 16.60 -11.95 18.26
N GLN A 38 17.42 -11.22 19.02
CA GLN A 38 17.49 -9.76 18.90
C GLN A 38 18.02 -9.31 17.53
N ALA A 39 18.97 -10.03 16.94
CA ALA A 39 19.54 -9.67 15.64
C ALA A 39 18.49 -9.77 14.53
N LYS A 40 17.72 -10.86 14.51
CA LYS A 40 16.61 -11.07 13.59
C LYS A 40 15.49 -10.06 13.82
N ARG A 41 15.18 -9.72 15.07
CA ARG A 41 14.18 -8.70 15.41
C ARG A 41 14.57 -7.33 14.84
N GLU A 42 15.82 -6.93 15.00
CA GLU A 42 16.36 -5.67 14.45
C GLU A 42 16.36 -5.66 12.92
N GLU A 43 16.69 -6.79 12.29
CA GLU A 43 16.61 -6.97 10.84
C GLU A 43 15.17 -6.77 10.34
N ILE A 44 14.18 -7.40 11.00
CA ILE A 44 12.77 -7.25 10.66
C ILE A 44 12.31 -5.81 10.85
N LEU A 45 12.67 -5.17 11.96
CA LEU A 45 12.30 -3.78 12.20
C LEU A 45 12.90 -2.84 11.14
N SER A 46 14.18 -3.02 10.80
CA SER A 46 14.84 -2.26 9.73
C SER A 46 14.09 -2.41 8.39
N HIS A 47 13.61 -3.62 8.11
CA HIS A 47 12.82 -3.91 6.92
C HIS A 47 11.45 -3.20 6.93
N TYR A 48 10.77 -3.15 8.07
CA TYR A 48 9.56 -2.34 8.25
C TYR A 48 9.81 -0.85 8.04
N MET A 49 10.97 -0.33 8.48
CA MET A 49 11.37 1.06 8.22
C MET A 49 11.64 1.32 6.73
N GLU A 50 12.08 0.33 5.96
CA GLU A 50 12.17 0.42 4.50
C GLU A 50 10.76 0.43 3.87
N LEU A 51 9.87 -0.47 4.26
CA LEU A 51 8.47 -0.48 3.82
C LEU A 51 7.78 0.87 4.08
N MET A 52 7.95 1.41 5.29
CA MET A 52 7.47 2.75 5.66
C MET A 52 7.96 3.81 4.67
N ARG A 53 9.27 3.86 4.38
CA ARG A 53 9.85 4.84 3.44
C ARG A 53 9.28 4.69 2.03
N ARG A 54 9.09 3.46 1.55
CA ARG A 54 8.51 3.18 0.23
C ARG A 54 7.04 3.59 0.16
N LEU A 55 6.26 3.30 1.19
CA LEU A 55 4.84 3.66 1.23
C LEU A 55 4.63 5.17 1.40
N LEU A 56 5.51 5.85 2.15
CA LEU A 56 5.51 7.31 2.24
C LEU A 56 5.78 7.97 0.89
N ALA A 57 6.61 7.38 0.02
CA ALA A 57 6.79 7.88 -1.34
C ALA A 57 5.49 7.81 -2.15
N CYS A 58 4.70 6.74 -2.01
CA CYS A 58 3.37 6.64 -2.61
C CYS A 58 2.39 7.66 -2.00
N PHE A 59 2.45 7.87 -0.69
CA PHE A 59 1.63 8.88 0.01
C PHE A 59 1.93 10.30 -0.46
N ASP A 60 3.21 10.64 -0.68
CA ASP A 60 3.60 11.95 -1.19
C ASP A 60 3.06 12.19 -2.61
N VAL A 61 3.05 11.16 -3.46
CA VAL A 61 2.42 11.22 -4.79
C VAL A 61 0.90 11.44 -4.66
N GLN A 62 0.23 10.69 -3.78
CA GLN A 62 -1.20 10.83 -3.55
C GLN A 62 -1.56 12.25 -3.09
N ASN A 63 -0.80 12.82 -2.15
CA ASN A 63 -1.05 14.19 -1.68
C ASN A 63 -0.89 15.21 -2.80
N ARG A 64 0.18 15.13 -3.61
CA ARG A 64 0.34 16.03 -4.76
C ARG A 64 -0.83 15.94 -5.74
N LEU A 65 -1.33 14.72 -6.00
CA LEU A 65 -2.51 14.52 -6.84
C LEU A 65 -3.78 15.12 -6.23
N ILE A 66 -4.00 14.96 -4.93
CA ILE A 66 -5.17 15.51 -4.21
C ILE A 66 -5.10 17.04 -4.15
N ASP A 67 -3.94 17.61 -3.89
CA ASP A 67 -3.72 19.06 -3.85
C ASP A 67 -3.98 19.66 -5.25
N ALA A 68 -3.38 19.09 -6.30
CA ALA A 68 -3.59 19.54 -7.67
C ALA A 68 -5.05 19.37 -8.13
N LYS A 69 -5.73 18.30 -7.70
CA LYS A 69 -7.17 18.10 -7.91
C LYS A 69 -7.97 19.24 -7.28
N THR A 70 -7.68 19.54 -6.02
CA THR A 70 -8.44 20.53 -5.23
C THR A 70 -8.28 21.91 -5.86
N GLU A 71 -7.04 22.31 -6.16
CA GLU A 71 -6.73 23.57 -6.83
C GLU A 71 -7.46 23.72 -8.17
N THR A 72 -7.37 22.71 -9.05
CA THR A 72 -7.97 22.81 -10.40
C THR A 72 -9.50 22.82 -10.37
N VAL A 73 -10.12 22.11 -9.42
CA VAL A 73 -11.58 22.11 -9.23
C VAL A 73 -12.03 23.47 -8.69
N GLU A 74 -11.37 24.00 -7.66
CA GLU A 74 -11.72 25.31 -7.09
C GLU A 74 -11.60 26.45 -8.11
N LEU A 75 -10.53 26.46 -8.90
CA LEU A 75 -10.37 27.42 -10.00
C LEU A 75 -11.48 27.29 -11.04
N SER A 76 -11.86 26.06 -11.39
CA SER A 76 -12.94 25.82 -12.35
C SER A 76 -14.30 26.26 -11.82
N GLU A 77 -14.57 26.03 -10.53
CA GLU A 77 -15.79 26.50 -9.86
C GLU A 77 -15.93 28.02 -9.85
N GLN A 78 -14.82 28.76 -9.69
CA GLN A 78 -14.82 30.21 -9.78
C GLN A 78 -15.22 30.68 -11.19
N ILE A 79 -14.64 30.06 -12.22
CA ILE A 79 -14.95 30.37 -13.63
C ILE A 79 -16.43 30.06 -13.95
N TRP A 80 -16.98 28.97 -13.42
CA TRP A 80 -18.39 28.62 -13.62
C TRP A 80 -19.35 29.63 -12.96
N LYS A 81 -18.99 30.18 -11.79
CA LYS A 81 -19.78 31.23 -11.11
C LYS A 81 -19.87 32.51 -11.92
N GLU A 82 -18.89 32.78 -12.78
CA GLU A 82 -18.87 33.92 -13.71
C GLU A 82 -19.69 33.65 -15.00
N GLY A 83 -20.29 32.45 -15.14
CA GLY A 83 -21.05 32.05 -16.32
C GLY A 83 -20.19 31.50 -17.47
N ASN A 84 -18.88 31.36 -17.24
CA ASN A 84 -17.95 30.83 -18.23
C ASN A 84 -17.87 29.30 -18.16
N HIS A 85 -17.41 28.67 -19.24
CA HIS A 85 -17.23 27.22 -19.30
C HIS A 85 -15.75 26.86 -19.31
N THR A 86 -15.37 25.94 -18.41
CA THR A 86 -14.05 25.31 -18.36
C THR A 86 -14.20 23.88 -17.86
N THR A 87 -13.21 23.03 -18.16
CA THR A 87 -13.07 21.69 -17.59
C THR A 87 -11.81 21.68 -16.74
N PRO A 88 -11.85 21.18 -15.49
CA PRO A 88 -10.65 21.10 -14.67
C PRO A 88 -9.58 20.26 -15.36
N HIS A 89 -8.32 20.47 -15.02
CA HIS A 89 -7.22 19.71 -15.59
C HIS A 89 -6.07 19.65 -14.60
N VAL A 90 -5.69 18.43 -14.22
CA VAL A 90 -4.51 18.19 -13.39
C VAL A 90 -3.29 18.07 -14.30
N VAL A 91 -2.39 19.06 -14.20
CA VAL A 91 -1.11 19.04 -14.90
C VAL A 91 -0.27 17.87 -14.37
N SER A 92 0.47 17.19 -15.24
CA SER A 92 1.31 16.03 -14.90
C SER A 92 0.57 14.83 -14.26
N LEU A 93 -0.75 14.73 -14.43
CA LEU A 93 -1.55 13.60 -13.92
C LEU A 93 -0.95 12.23 -14.32
N GLN A 94 -0.58 12.07 -15.60
CA GLN A 94 0.03 10.84 -16.11
C GLN A 94 1.33 10.52 -15.37
N GLU A 95 2.23 11.49 -15.25
CA GLU A 95 3.54 11.34 -14.61
C GLU A 95 3.40 10.94 -13.14
N GLU A 96 2.53 11.61 -12.39
CA GLU A 96 2.29 11.29 -10.97
C GLU A 96 1.68 9.90 -10.81
N VAL A 97 0.73 9.51 -11.66
CA VAL A 97 0.17 8.15 -11.69
C VAL A 97 1.25 7.10 -11.95
N GLU A 98 2.13 7.32 -12.91
CA GLU A 98 3.24 6.41 -13.21
C GLU A 98 4.24 6.32 -12.05
N ASN A 99 4.55 7.44 -11.40
CA ASN A 99 5.39 7.51 -10.20
C ASN A 99 4.79 6.70 -9.05
N PHE A 100 3.47 6.80 -8.82
CA PHE A 100 2.76 5.99 -7.83
C PHE A 100 2.90 4.49 -8.14
N LEU A 101 2.64 4.08 -9.38
CA LEU A 101 2.72 2.67 -9.80
C LEU A 101 4.14 2.11 -9.67
N PHE A 102 5.15 2.93 -9.99
CA PHE A 102 6.55 2.56 -9.84
C PHE A 102 6.92 2.35 -8.36
N ALA A 103 6.61 3.32 -7.49
CA ALA A 103 6.90 3.25 -6.07
C ALA A 103 6.16 2.06 -5.40
N SER A 104 4.90 1.84 -5.77
CA SER A 104 4.09 0.73 -5.25
C SER A 104 4.64 -0.64 -5.64
N LYS A 105 5.17 -0.80 -6.86
CA LYS A 105 5.82 -2.06 -7.24
C LYS A 105 7.11 -2.30 -6.45
N ILE A 106 7.89 -1.25 -6.16
CA ILE A 106 9.06 -1.38 -5.28
C ILE A 106 8.62 -1.81 -3.89
N TYR A 107 7.56 -1.21 -3.33
CA TYR A 107 6.99 -1.61 -2.05
C TYR A 107 6.67 -3.12 -2.02
N LEU A 108 5.98 -3.64 -3.05
CA LEU A 108 5.66 -5.07 -3.13
C LEU A 108 6.89 -5.99 -3.21
N ARG A 109 8.00 -5.53 -3.80
CA ARG A 109 9.26 -6.29 -3.75
C ARG A 109 9.82 -6.37 -2.33
N GLU A 110 9.68 -5.30 -1.56
CA GLU A 110 10.05 -5.30 -0.15
C GLU A 110 9.09 -6.17 0.67
N VAL A 111 7.79 -6.24 0.35
CA VAL A 111 6.87 -7.21 0.97
C VAL A 111 7.31 -8.66 0.69
N ALA A 112 7.76 -8.98 -0.52
CA ALA A 112 8.31 -10.30 -0.83
C ALA A 112 9.55 -10.65 0.02
N ARG A 113 10.43 -9.68 0.26
CA ARG A 113 11.58 -9.86 1.17
C ARG A 113 11.13 -10.06 2.61
N LEU A 114 10.13 -9.30 3.06
CA LEU A 114 9.56 -9.43 4.40
C LEU A 114 8.99 -10.84 4.63
N LEU A 115 8.27 -11.39 3.64
CA LEU A 115 7.77 -12.77 3.67
C LEU A 115 8.90 -13.78 3.90
N ASN A 116 9.98 -13.66 3.13
CA ASN A 116 11.16 -14.51 3.31
C ASN A 116 11.82 -14.32 4.68
N LEU A 117 11.77 -13.10 5.23
CA LEU A 117 12.39 -12.79 6.50
C LEU A 117 11.58 -13.35 7.69
N LEU A 118 10.25 -13.25 7.63
CA LEU A 118 9.35 -13.70 8.69
C LEU A 118 9.12 -15.21 8.69
N PHE A 119 9.00 -15.83 7.51
CA PHE A 119 8.57 -17.22 7.35
C PHE A 119 9.60 -18.13 6.68
N GLU A 120 10.79 -17.61 6.36
CA GLU A 120 11.85 -18.37 5.66
C GLU A 120 11.37 -19.00 4.35
N ALA A 121 10.45 -18.31 3.65
CA ALA A 121 9.71 -18.83 2.51
C ALA A 121 10.56 -19.26 1.30
N GLY A 122 11.79 -18.74 1.17
CA GLY A 122 12.70 -19.06 0.06
C GLY A 122 12.19 -18.61 -1.33
N LEU A 123 11.27 -17.65 -1.36
CA LEU A 123 10.65 -17.14 -2.59
C LEU A 123 11.55 -16.09 -3.28
N PRO A 124 11.45 -15.92 -4.61
CA PRO A 124 12.10 -14.81 -5.28
C PRO A 124 11.64 -13.45 -4.73
N CYS A 125 12.56 -12.51 -4.51
CA CYS A 125 12.24 -11.16 -4.02
C CYS A 125 11.74 -10.24 -5.15
N ASP A 126 10.65 -10.63 -5.83
CA ASP A 126 10.02 -9.84 -6.88
C ASP A 126 8.49 -9.85 -6.76
N SER A 127 7.84 -8.74 -7.13
CA SER A 127 6.37 -8.59 -7.09
C SER A 127 5.58 -9.64 -7.89
N SER A 128 6.20 -10.32 -8.85
CA SER A 128 5.56 -11.40 -9.63
C SER A 128 5.25 -12.66 -8.82
N ILE A 129 5.76 -12.80 -7.59
CA ILE A 129 5.43 -13.98 -6.77
C ILE A 129 3.98 -13.98 -6.26
N PHE A 130 3.34 -12.81 -6.22
CA PHE A 130 2.02 -12.61 -5.63
C PHE A 130 0.85 -12.89 -6.60
N TRP A 131 1.12 -13.06 -7.89
CA TRP A 131 0.08 -13.30 -8.89
C TRP A 131 0.58 -14.22 -10.01
N ASP A 132 -0.35 -14.79 -10.76
CA ASP A 132 -0.05 -15.54 -11.98
C ASP A 132 -0.74 -14.90 -13.20
N PRO A 133 -0.04 -14.72 -14.34
CA PRO A 133 -0.63 -14.11 -15.53
C PRO A 133 -1.72 -14.92 -16.20
N ASN A 134 -1.79 -16.23 -15.96
CA ASN A 134 -2.82 -17.11 -16.51
C ASN A 134 -4.00 -17.30 -15.55
N GLY A 135 -4.05 -16.56 -14.44
CA GLY A 135 -5.10 -16.69 -13.42
C GLY A 135 -4.98 -17.98 -12.59
N GLN A 136 -3.81 -18.61 -12.57
CA GLN A 136 -3.52 -19.74 -11.68
C GLN A 136 -3.14 -19.26 -10.28
N LYS A 137 -2.89 -20.20 -9.36
CA LYS A 137 -2.37 -19.88 -8.04
C LYS A 137 -1.01 -19.19 -8.16
N SER A 138 -0.82 -18.11 -7.42
CA SER A 138 0.46 -17.42 -7.34
C SER A 138 1.53 -18.27 -6.65
N LYS A 139 2.81 -17.93 -6.82
CA LYS A 139 3.90 -18.63 -6.13
C LYS A 139 3.76 -18.55 -4.62
N VAL A 140 3.32 -17.40 -4.11
CA VAL A 140 3.03 -17.20 -2.68
C VAL A 140 1.88 -18.09 -2.22
N ALA A 141 0.77 -18.16 -2.97
CA ALA A 141 -0.36 -19.01 -2.62
C ALA A 141 0.04 -20.50 -2.62
N MET A 142 0.77 -20.95 -3.65
CA MET A 142 1.27 -22.33 -3.72
C MET A 142 2.21 -22.66 -2.56
N TRP A 143 3.10 -21.74 -2.20
CA TRP A 143 4.00 -21.89 -1.05
C TRP A 143 3.20 -21.95 0.27
N ALA A 144 2.29 -21.00 0.50
CA ALA A 144 1.51 -20.93 1.72
C ALA A 144 0.66 -22.20 1.93
N GLU A 145 0.03 -22.70 0.87
CA GLU A 145 -0.71 -23.98 0.91
C GLU A 145 0.18 -25.17 1.27
N ALA A 146 1.40 -25.22 0.71
CA ALA A 146 2.34 -26.30 0.99
C ALA A 146 2.92 -26.22 2.42
N THR A 147 3.07 -25.02 2.97
CA THR A 147 3.67 -24.78 4.29
C THR A 147 2.65 -24.86 5.43
N PHE A 148 1.47 -24.28 5.25
CA PHE A 148 0.47 -24.14 6.31
C PHE A 148 -0.81 -24.96 6.06
N GLY A 149 -1.07 -25.39 4.83
CA GLY A 149 -2.31 -26.03 4.41
C GLY A 149 -3.34 -25.03 3.85
N SER A 150 -4.30 -25.54 3.08
CA SER A 150 -5.28 -24.72 2.35
C SER A 150 -6.24 -23.94 3.23
N ASP A 151 -6.62 -24.48 4.38
CA ASP A 151 -7.59 -23.85 5.29
C ASP A 151 -6.94 -22.93 6.34
N HIS A 152 -5.61 -22.78 6.30
CA HIS A 152 -4.88 -21.97 7.29
C HIS A 152 -5.11 -20.48 7.06
N GLU A 153 -5.22 -19.71 8.16
CA GLU A 153 -5.50 -18.26 8.11
C GLU A 153 -4.49 -17.50 7.23
N THR A 154 -3.19 -17.75 7.39
CA THR A 154 -2.14 -17.13 6.57
C THR A 154 -2.24 -17.49 5.09
N THR A 155 -2.65 -18.71 4.75
CA THR A 155 -2.89 -19.11 3.36
C THR A 155 -4.04 -18.31 2.77
N ASN A 156 -5.14 -18.19 3.52
CA ASN A 156 -6.32 -17.45 3.10
C ASN A 156 -6.06 -15.95 2.95
N MET A 157 -5.32 -15.35 3.89
CA MET A 157 -4.91 -13.95 3.83
C MET A 157 -4.05 -13.70 2.59
N LEU A 158 -2.99 -14.49 2.37
CA LEU A 158 -2.12 -14.30 1.20
C LEU A 158 -2.85 -14.53 -0.14
N ALA A 159 -3.85 -15.41 -0.16
CA ALA A 159 -4.70 -15.62 -1.32
C ALA A 159 -5.62 -14.41 -1.58
N SER A 160 -6.16 -13.76 -0.55
CA SER A 160 -7.02 -12.57 -0.72
C SER A 160 -6.28 -11.36 -1.26
N GLU A 161 -4.96 -11.29 -1.07
CA GLU A 161 -4.15 -10.18 -1.58
C GLU A 161 -3.84 -10.27 -3.09
N ALA A 162 -3.99 -11.47 -3.69
CA ALA A 162 -3.50 -11.74 -5.03
C ALA A 162 -4.15 -10.86 -6.10
N ASP A 163 -5.47 -10.61 -6.00
CA ASP A 163 -6.23 -9.90 -7.03
C ASP A 163 -5.83 -8.43 -7.15
N TRP A 164 -5.78 -7.70 -6.03
CA TRP A 164 -5.41 -6.29 -6.07
C TRP A 164 -3.92 -6.11 -6.40
N ILE A 165 -3.05 -7.00 -5.92
CA ILE A 165 -1.61 -6.98 -6.27
C ILE A 165 -1.44 -7.23 -7.77
N SER A 166 -2.16 -8.21 -8.32
CA SER A 166 -2.15 -8.53 -9.74
C SER A 166 -2.52 -7.31 -10.59
N GLU A 167 -3.62 -6.62 -10.26
CA GLU A 167 -4.05 -5.44 -11.00
C GLU A 167 -3.06 -4.27 -10.87
N LEU A 168 -2.50 -4.02 -9.69
CA LEU A 168 -1.46 -3.02 -9.48
C LEU A 168 -0.21 -3.31 -10.33
N VAL A 169 0.30 -4.54 -10.31
CA VAL A 169 1.49 -4.95 -11.07
C VAL A 169 1.22 -4.89 -12.57
N ARG A 170 0.04 -5.29 -13.03
CA ARG A 170 -0.35 -5.20 -14.43
C ARG A 170 -0.44 -3.76 -14.90
N LYS A 171 -0.99 -2.83 -14.10
CA LYS A 171 -1.00 -1.39 -14.43
C LYS A 171 0.41 -0.84 -14.58
N ARG A 172 1.31 -1.18 -13.65
CA ARG A 172 2.73 -0.82 -13.76
C ARG A 172 3.40 -1.39 -15.01
N ASN A 173 3.20 -2.68 -15.28
CA ASN A 173 3.80 -3.32 -16.45
C ASN A 173 3.28 -2.72 -17.77
N ALA A 174 2.03 -2.26 -17.82
CA ALA A 174 1.46 -1.57 -18.97
C ALA A 174 2.07 -0.18 -19.22
N VAL A 175 2.64 0.45 -18.19
CA VAL A 175 3.44 1.70 -18.32
C VAL A 175 4.82 1.39 -18.89
N GLU A 176 5.50 0.37 -18.37
CA GLU A 176 6.86 0.03 -18.83
C GLU A 176 6.92 -0.59 -20.22
N HIS A 177 5.90 -1.37 -20.57
CA HIS A 177 5.83 -2.13 -21.81
C HIS A 177 4.48 -1.89 -22.50
N PRO A 178 4.21 -0.66 -22.99
CA PRO A 178 2.97 -0.35 -23.69
C PRO A 178 2.72 -1.31 -24.87
N GLY A 179 1.49 -1.79 -25.01
CA GLY A 179 1.11 -2.78 -26.03
C GLY A 179 1.64 -4.20 -25.79
N GLY A 180 2.28 -4.45 -24.65
CA GLY A 180 2.72 -5.78 -24.23
C GLY A 180 1.62 -6.64 -23.62
N LYS A 181 2.00 -7.69 -22.88
CA LYS A 181 1.05 -8.65 -22.27
C LYS A 181 0.07 -8.03 -21.27
N SER A 182 0.45 -6.93 -20.63
CA SER A 182 -0.41 -6.21 -19.67
C SER A 182 -1.24 -5.09 -20.32
N GLY A 183 -1.04 -4.89 -21.62
CA GLY A 183 -1.68 -3.85 -22.41
C GLY A 183 -1.02 -2.49 -22.29
N THR A 184 -1.80 -1.44 -22.55
CA THR A 184 -1.43 -0.04 -22.41
C THR A 184 -2.24 0.59 -21.29
N LEU A 185 -1.58 1.31 -20.38
CA LEU A 185 -2.28 2.11 -19.38
C LEU A 185 -2.82 3.38 -20.06
N ARG A 186 -4.13 3.61 -19.96
CA ARG A 186 -4.78 4.86 -20.36
C ARG A 186 -5.16 5.63 -19.12
N VAL A 187 -4.66 6.86 -19.00
CA VAL A 187 -5.06 7.82 -17.96
C VAL A 187 -5.83 8.92 -18.66
N LYS A 188 -7.07 9.14 -18.24
CA LYS A 188 -7.90 10.26 -18.70
C LYS A 188 -8.01 11.25 -17.56
N ASN A 189 -7.83 12.53 -17.89
CA ASN A 189 -8.04 13.61 -16.94
C ASN A 189 -9.55 13.83 -16.72
N PHE A 190 -9.92 14.91 -16.04
CA PHE A 190 -11.31 15.32 -15.95
C PHE A 190 -11.97 15.42 -17.33
N GLU A 191 -13.18 14.88 -17.44
CA GLU A 191 -13.95 14.90 -18.68
C GLU A 191 -15.36 15.44 -18.41
N ARG A 192 -15.88 16.24 -19.34
CA ARG A 192 -17.26 16.73 -19.26
C ARG A 192 -18.22 15.68 -19.78
N LEU A 193 -19.20 15.31 -18.97
CA LEU A 193 -20.23 14.34 -19.34
C LEU A 193 -21.37 15.01 -20.14
N PRO A 194 -22.04 14.25 -21.03
CA PRO A 194 -23.31 14.68 -21.60
C PRO A 194 -24.30 15.03 -20.47
N GLY A 195 -24.86 16.24 -20.49
CA GLY A 195 -25.70 16.76 -19.40
C GLY A 195 -24.98 17.70 -18.43
N GLY A 196 -23.68 17.97 -18.63
CA GLY A 196 -22.97 19.06 -17.96
C GLY A 196 -22.26 18.67 -16.66
N GLY A 197 -22.37 17.41 -16.22
CA GLY A 197 -21.57 16.87 -15.13
C GLY A 197 -20.08 16.74 -15.49
N ILE A 198 -19.24 16.53 -14.49
CA ILE A 198 -17.80 16.33 -14.66
C ILE A 198 -17.43 14.98 -14.08
N ARG A 199 -16.78 14.15 -14.91
CA ARG A 199 -16.17 12.89 -14.50
C ARG A 199 -14.77 13.18 -13.95
N PRO A 200 -14.41 12.67 -12.76
CA PRO A 200 -13.05 12.79 -12.24
C PRO A 200 -12.06 11.98 -13.10
N PRO A 201 -10.75 12.26 -12.98
CA PRO A 201 -9.70 11.47 -13.60
C PRO A 201 -9.85 9.96 -13.37
N VAL A 202 -9.74 9.21 -14.46
CA VAL A 202 -9.89 7.76 -14.49
C VAL A 202 -8.71 7.08 -15.17
N TRP A 203 -8.44 5.84 -14.80
CA TRP A 203 -7.46 4.99 -15.47
C TRP A 203 -8.04 3.64 -15.89
N ALA A 204 -7.48 3.05 -16.93
CA ALA A 204 -7.81 1.69 -17.37
C ALA A 204 -6.58 1.07 -18.04
N ARG A 205 -6.48 -0.27 -18.04
CA ARG A 205 -5.65 -0.98 -19.03
C ARG A 205 -6.51 -1.22 -20.28
N ASP A 206 -5.91 -1.60 -21.41
CA ASP A 206 -6.55 -1.89 -22.72
C ASP A 206 -8.05 -2.24 -22.70
N TYR A 207 -8.72 -1.93 -23.82
CA TYR A 207 -10.17 -1.87 -24.06
C TYR A 207 -10.75 -0.48 -23.76
N ASP A 208 -11.18 0.20 -24.84
CA ASP A 208 -11.94 1.48 -24.82
C ASP A 208 -13.35 1.33 -24.19
N ASP A 209 -13.58 0.32 -23.35
CA ASP A 209 -14.81 0.19 -22.59
C ASP A 209 -14.71 1.09 -21.36
N GLU A 210 -15.38 2.24 -21.43
CA GLU A 210 -15.55 3.16 -20.30
C GLU A 210 -16.08 2.46 -19.03
N GLY A 211 -16.71 1.29 -19.17
CA GLY A 211 -17.17 0.46 -18.05
C GLY A 211 -16.07 -0.17 -17.18
N GLN A 212 -14.82 -0.23 -17.65
CA GLN A 212 -13.67 -0.74 -16.87
C GLN A 212 -12.77 0.37 -16.30
N ALA A 213 -13.05 1.62 -16.64
CA ALA A 213 -12.29 2.75 -16.12
C ALA A 213 -12.67 3.03 -14.67
N THR A 214 -11.67 3.19 -13.81
CA THR A 214 -11.86 3.43 -12.38
C THR A 214 -11.28 4.77 -11.95
N ASP A 215 -11.88 5.38 -10.92
CA ASP A 215 -11.43 6.66 -10.35
C ASP A 215 -10.04 6.52 -9.75
N ILE A 216 -9.09 7.31 -10.25
CA ILE A 216 -7.68 7.25 -9.84
C ILE A 216 -7.51 7.57 -8.36
N TYR A 217 -8.20 8.58 -7.84
CA TYR A 217 -8.04 9.01 -6.45
C TYR A 217 -8.54 7.96 -5.48
N LYS A 218 -9.71 7.38 -5.78
CA LYS A 218 -10.30 6.32 -4.99
C LYS A 218 -9.41 5.08 -5.02
N ASP A 219 -8.99 4.64 -6.20
CA ASP A 219 -8.16 3.45 -6.34
C ASP A 219 -6.81 3.60 -5.64
N ILE A 220 -6.12 4.74 -5.82
CA ILE A 220 -4.86 5.01 -5.11
C ILE A 220 -5.06 4.93 -3.60
N SER A 221 -6.15 5.50 -3.07
CA SER A 221 -6.44 5.44 -1.64
C SER A 221 -6.65 4.01 -1.15
N VAL A 222 -7.38 3.19 -1.90
CA VAL A 222 -7.59 1.77 -1.56
C VAL A 222 -6.29 0.98 -1.64
N LEU A 223 -5.49 1.20 -2.68
CA LEU A 223 -4.19 0.52 -2.85
C LEU A 223 -3.21 0.91 -1.74
N MET A 224 -3.21 2.17 -1.30
CA MET A 224 -2.44 2.62 -0.15
C MET A 224 -2.82 1.90 1.14
N ASP A 225 -4.12 1.76 1.42
CA ASP A 225 -4.58 1.03 2.60
C ASP A 225 -4.25 -0.46 2.52
N ASN A 226 -4.51 -1.11 1.37
CA ASN A 226 -4.16 -2.51 1.16
C ASN A 226 -2.64 -2.77 1.32
N MET A 227 -1.80 -1.89 0.78
CA MET A 227 -0.35 -1.98 0.96
C MET A 227 0.04 -1.85 2.44
N LEU A 228 -0.61 -0.97 3.19
CA LEU A 228 -0.37 -0.79 4.61
C LEU A 228 -0.81 -2.01 5.42
N THR A 229 -2.02 -2.52 5.16
CA THR A 229 -2.60 -3.65 5.90
C THR A 229 -1.87 -4.96 5.63
N VAL A 230 -1.49 -5.26 4.38
CA VAL A 230 -0.76 -6.51 4.08
C VAL A 230 0.54 -6.62 4.87
N ALA A 231 1.27 -5.52 5.04
CA ALA A 231 2.50 -5.53 5.83
C ALA A 231 2.22 -5.78 7.32
N GLU A 232 1.19 -5.16 7.90
CA GLU A 232 0.82 -5.40 9.29
C GLU A 232 0.31 -6.83 9.52
N ASP A 233 -0.53 -7.34 8.62
CA ASP A 233 -1.15 -8.65 8.74
C ASP A 233 -0.10 -9.76 8.63
N LEU A 234 0.95 -9.56 7.82
CA LEU A 234 2.13 -10.43 7.80
C LEU A 234 2.83 -10.53 9.16
N LEU A 235 2.99 -9.41 9.89
CA LEU A 235 3.58 -9.45 11.23
C LEU A 235 2.68 -10.20 12.21
N VAL A 236 1.37 -9.93 12.15
CA VAL A 236 0.39 -10.60 13.02
C VAL A 236 0.43 -12.10 12.80
N ASP A 237 0.44 -12.54 11.54
CA ASP A 237 0.50 -13.95 11.19
C ASP A 237 1.82 -14.60 11.63
N ALA A 238 2.95 -13.89 11.48
CA ALA A 238 4.24 -14.37 11.98
C ALA A 238 4.23 -14.54 13.52
N ILE A 239 3.64 -13.59 14.25
CA ILE A 239 3.49 -13.67 15.71
C ILE A 239 2.57 -14.83 16.08
N ARG A 240 1.46 -15.04 15.37
CA ARG A 240 0.56 -16.18 15.61
C ARG A 240 1.24 -17.53 15.36
N ALA A 241 2.05 -17.61 14.30
CA ALA A 241 2.78 -18.83 13.95
C ALA A 241 3.92 -19.15 14.94
N ASN A 242 4.57 -18.14 15.49
CA ASN A 242 5.71 -18.32 16.41
C ASN A 242 5.70 -17.26 17.54
N PRO A 243 4.76 -17.33 18.48
CA PRO A 243 4.64 -16.35 19.55
C PRO A 243 5.72 -16.57 20.62
N SER A 244 6.30 -15.48 21.13
CA SER A 244 7.19 -15.50 22.31
C SER A 244 6.44 -15.84 23.60
N PHE A 245 5.12 -15.66 23.61
CA PHE A 245 4.26 -15.93 24.76
C PHE A 245 2.92 -16.58 24.31
N PRO A 246 2.58 -17.80 24.77
CA PRO A 246 1.43 -18.55 24.22
C PRO A 246 0.04 -17.90 24.35
N MET A 247 -0.17 -17.01 25.32
CA MET A 247 -1.48 -16.39 25.57
C MET A 247 -1.61 -14.99 24.96
N ILE A 248 -0.66 -14.59 24.10
CA ILE A 248 -0.72 -13.31 23.40
C ILE A 248 -1.81 -13.33 22.32
N LEU A 249 -2.62 -12.28 22.29
CA LEU A 249 -3.56 -11.98 21.23
C LEU A 249 -3.22 -10.61 20.66
N ILE A 250 -3.45 -10.42 19.37
CA ILE A 250 -3.36 -9.11 18.74
C ILE A 250 -4.78 -8.60 18.49
N ALA A 251 -5.15 -7.52 19.16
CA ALA A 251 -6.47 -6.90 19.06
C ALA A 251 -6.42 -5.65 18.17
N MET A 252 -7.45 -5.47 17.36
CA MET A 252 -7.65 -4.25 16.58
C MET A 252 -8.23 -3.15 17.48
N ILE A 253 -7.68 -1.95 17.36
CA ILE A 253 -8.22 -0.74 17.97
C ILE A 253 -9.27 -0.15 17.01
N PRO A 254 -10.54 0.00 17.46
CA PRO A 254 -11.58 0.64 16.64
C PRO A 254 -11.16 2.03 16.17
N GLU A 255 -11.56 2.42 14.96
CA GLU A 255 -11.08 3.67 14.34
C GLU A 255 -11.31 4.91 15.20
N GLN A 256 -12.48 4.98 15.83
CA GLN A 256 -12.86 6.09 16.71
C GLN A 256 -12.02 6.19 18.00
N ASP A 257 -11.37 5.09 18.39
CA ASP A 257 -10.58 4.98 19.63
C ASP A 257 -9.06 5.11 19.37
N ARG A 258 -8.63 5.24 18.11
CA ARG A 258 -7.21 5.41 17.76
C ARG A 258 -6.73 6.80 18.16
N ASP A 259 -5.55 6.87 18.78
CA ASP A 259 -4.90 8.14 19.09
C ASP A 259 -4.55 8.89 17.79
N ARG A 260 -5.12 10.07 17.58
CA ARG A 260 -4.88 10.88 16.38
C ARG A 260 -3.43 11.35 16.25
N SER A 261 -2.67 11.41 17.35
CA SER A 261 -1.26 11.79 17.35
C SER A 261 -0.32 10.63 17.00
N CYS A 262 -0.79 9.39 17.15
CA CYS A 262 -0.08 8.16 16.78
C CYS A 262 -1.11 7.05 16.47
N PRO A 263 -1.72 7.04 15.27
CA PRO A 263 -2.88 6.21 14.97
C PRO A 263 -2.50 4.76 14.66
N VAL A 264 -1.97 4.06 15.67
CA VAL A 264 -1.76 2.61 15.64
C VAL A 264 -3.11 1.88 15.52
N ARG A 265 -3.12 0.79 14.75
CA ARG A 265 -4.30 -0.03 14.47
C ARG A 265 -4.38 -1.26 15.38
N LEU A 266 -3.26 -1.80 15.79
CA LEU A 266 -3.14 -3.08 16.47
C LEU A 266 -2.42 -2.92 17.80
N ARG A 267 -2.86 -3.70 18.81
CA ARG A 267 -2.18 -3.78 20.10
C ARG A 267 -2.10 -5.21 20.61
N PRO A 268 -1.02 -5.57 21.32
CA PRO A 268 -0.98 -6.82 22.07
C PRO A 268 -1.96 -6.78 23.24
N THR A 269 -2.61 -7.90 23.52
CA THR A 269 -3.43 -8.14 24.71
C THR A 269 -3.26 -9.59 25.16
N VAL A 270 -3.49 -9.87 26.42
CA VAL A 270 -3.46 -11.24 26.95
C VAL A 270 -4.86 -11.81 27.04
N ASN A 271 -5.03 -13.08 26.69
CA ASN A 271 -6.24 -13.82 27.04
C ASN A 271 -6.16 -14.22 28.51
N LEU A 272 -6.69 -13.37 29.40
CA LEU A 272 -6.96 -13.77 30.78
C LEU A 272 -8.24 -14.59 30.73
N GLY A 273 -8.12 -15.90 30.52
CA GLY A 273 -9.28 -16.79 30.43
C GLY A 273 -10.31 -16.50 31.52
N ALA A 274 -11.58 -16.39 31.11
CA ALA A 274 -12.72 -16.44 32.03
C ALA A 274 -12.89 -17.87 32.57
#